data_AF-A0AAW9J4E8-F1
#
_entry.id   AF-A0AAW9J4E8-F1
#
_cell.length_a   1.000
_cell.length_b   1.000
_cell.length_c   1.000
_cell.angle_alpha   90.00
_cell.angle_beta   90.00
_cell.angle_gamma   90.00
#
_symmetry.space_group_name_H-M   'P 1'
#
loop_
_entity.id
_entity.type
_entity.pdbx_description
1 polymer ?
#
loop_
_entity_poly.entity_id
_entity_poly.type
_entity_poly.pdbx_seq_one_letter_code
_entity_poly.pdbx_strand_id
1 'polypeptide(L)'
;VSAIRKRSGKTLSELAGIMKELPQVLVNAEVPNDKKNIYLEDEEIVNEIKKIEETLHGEGRVLIRPSGTEPLVRVMLEGENQEEIDKMAHGLVDLILSKI
;
A
#
# COMPACT_ATOMS: atom_id res chain seq x y z
N VAL A 1 0.00 25.16 4.96
CA VAL A 1 -1.22 24.90 5.76
C VAL A 1 -1.63 26.07 6.68
N SER A 2 -0.74 26.66 7.47
CA SER A 2 -1.07 27.75 8.41
C SER A 2 -1.64 29.01 7.74
N ALA A 3 -1.11 29.39 6.57
CA ALA A 3 -1.64 30.51 5.77
C ALA A 3 -3.03 30.22 5.15
N ILE A 4 -3.39 28.95 4.95
CA ILE A 4 -4.70 28.53 4.45
C ILE A 4 -5.72 28.57 5.58
N ARG A 5 -5.36 28.07 6.77
CA ARG A 5 -6.17 28.17 8.00
C ARG A 5 -6.50 29.63 8.33
N LYS A 6 -5.49 30.51 8.28
CA LYS A 6 -5.64 31.95 8.58
C LYS A 6 -6.52 32.68 7.55
N ARG A 7 -6.39 32.36 6.26
CA ARG A 7 -7.19 32.99 5.19
C ARG A 7 -8.63 32.46 5.10
N SER A 8 -8.82 31.16 5.35
CA SER A 8 -10.14 30.51 5.28
C SER A 8 -10.98 30.69 6.53
N GLY A 9 -10.37 31.04 7.67
CA GLY A 9 -11.06 31.14 8.96
C GLY A 9 -11.48 29.80 9.57
N LYS A 10 -11.30 28.69 8.83
CA LYS A 10 -11.66 27.34 9.25
C LYS A 10 -10.59 26.72 10.13
N THR A 11 -10.99 25.82 11.01
CA THR A 11 -10.11 24.94 11.80
C THR A 11 -9.44 23.90 10.90
N LEU A 12 -8.36 23.28 11.40
CA LEU A 12 -7.70 22.19 10.66
C LEU A 12 -8.62 20.98 10.46
N SER A 13 -9.49 20.68 11.43
CA SER A 13 -10.45 19.57 11.32
C SER A 13 -11.44 19.78 10.18
N GLU A 14 -11.96 20.99 10.01
CA GLU A 14 -12.88 21.33 8.92
C GLU A 14 -12.20 21.30 7.55
N LEU A 15 -10.91 21.64 7.50
CA LEU A 15 -10.13 21.56 6.27
C LEU A 15 -9.76 20.11 5.91
N ALA A 16 -9.56 19.24 6.90
CA ALA A 16 -9.26 17.83 6.68
C ALA A 16 -10.49 17.02 6.28
N GLY A 17 -11.68 17.37 6.78
CA GLY A 17 -12.93 16.66 6.49
C GLY A 17 -13.48 16.80 5.07
N ILE A 18 -12.75 17.45 4.15
CA ILE A 18 -13.15 17.59 2.74
C ILE A 18 -12.90 16.33 1.92
N MET A 19 -12.10 15.39 2.44
CA MET A 19 -11.79 14.13 1.78
C MET A 19 -12.30 12.95 2.62
N LYS A 20 -12.74 11.88 1.95
CA LYS A 20 -13.01 10.60 2.61
C LYS A 20 -11.66 9.94 2.87
N GLU A 21 -11.36 9.65 4.14
CA GLU A 21 -10.21 8.84 4.51
C GLU A 21 -10.52 7.37 4.22
N LEU A 22 -9.64 6.70 3.49
CA LEU A 22 -9.73 5.26 3.25
C LEU A 22 -8.75 4.52 4.19
N PRO A 23 -9.18 3.39 4.76
CA PRO A 23 -8.27 2.44 5.39
C PRO A 23 -7.05 2.13 4.54
N GLN A 24 -5.91 1.99 5.19
CA GLN A 24 -4.62 1.74 4.54
C GLN A 24 -3.79 0.77 5.38
N VAL A 25 -3.13 -0.16 4.71
CA VAL A 25 -2.20 -1.12 5.31
C VAL A 25 -0.84 -0.97 4.63
N LEU A 26 0.23 -0.97 5.43
CA LEU A 26 1.61 -0.95 4.97
C LEU A 26 2.36 -2.09 5.66
N VAL A 27 2.73 -3.12 4.91
CA VAL A 27 3.51 -4.27 5.37
C VAL A 27 4.86 -4.29 4.66
N ASN A 28 5.92 -4.64 5.39
CA ASN A 28 7.27 -4.75 4.83
C ASN A 28 7.60 -6.23 4.61
N ALA A 29 8.04 -6.58 3.40
CA ALA A 29 8.67 -7.87 3.10
C ALA A 29 10.19 -7.70 3.17
N GLU A 30 10.86 -8.32 4.12
CA GLU A 30 12.32 -8.32 4.20
C GLU A 30 12.90 -9.21 3.09
N VAL A 31 13.66 -8.59 2.17
CA VAL A 31 14.20 -9.26 0.99
C VAL A 31 15.65 -8.86 0.76
N PRO A 32 16.55 -9.78 0.37
CA PRO A 32 17.91 -9.45 -0.04
C PRO A 32 17.93 -8.36 -1.13
N ASN A 33 18.99 -7.53 -1.14
CA ASN A 33 19.08 -6.38 -2.05
C ASN A 33 19.00 -6.79 -3.54
N ASP A 34 19.53 -7.95 -3.88
CA ASP A 34 19.50 -8.55 -5.23
C ASP A 34 18.12 -9.10 -5.61
N LYS A 35 17.23 -9.35 -4.64
CA LYS A 35 15.87 -9.85 -4.86
C LYS A 35 14.78 -8.78 -4.74
N LYS A 36 15.14 -7.50 -4.67
CA LYS A 36 14.19 -6.39 -4.55
C LYS A 36 13.19 -6.27 -5.71
N ASN A 37 13.49 -6.86 -6.87
CA ASN A 37 12.62 -6.85 -8.05
C ASN A 37 11.77 -8.12 -8.19
N ILE A 38 11.79 -9.05 -7.21
CA ILE A 38 11.08 -10.32 -7.29
C ILE A 38 9.57 -10.16 -7.58
N TYR A 39 8.96 -9.08 -7.08
CA TYR A 39 7.56 -8.74 -7.31
C TYR A 39 7.22 -8.38 -8.77
N LEU A 40 8.22 -8.16 -9.62
CA LEU A 40 8.09 -7.92 -11.06
C LEU A 40 8.47 -9.15 -11.90
N GLU A 41 9.22 -10.08 -11.32
CA GLU A 41 9.90 -11.17 -12.03
C GLU A 41 9.21 -12.53 -11.81
N ASP A 42 8.70 -12.78 -10.61
CA ASP A 42 8.01 -14.03 -10.29
C ASP A 42 6.55 -13.99 -10.76
N GLU A 43 6.19 -14.92 -11.66
CA GLU A 43 4.86 -14.96 -12.26
C GLU A 43 3.74 -15.15 -11.23
N GLU A 44 3.98 -15.89 -10.14
CA GLU A 44 2.97 -16.13 -9.11
C GLU A 44 2.68 -14.84 -8.33
N ILE A 45 3.73 -14.12 -7.94
CA ILE A 45 3.60 -12.81 -7.29
C ILE A 45 2.91 -11.80 -8.21
N VAL A 46 3.34 -11.71 -9.48
CA VAL A 46 2.74 -10.80 -10.46
C VAL A 46 1.25 -11.10 -10.67
N ASN A 47 0.87 -12.38 -10.74
CA ASN A 47 -0.52 -12.77 -10.89
C ASN A 47 -1.34 -12.45 -9.63
N GLU A 48 -0.77 -12.61 -8.44
CA GLU A 48 -1.44 -12.25 -7.19
C GLU A 48 -1.66 -10.74 -7.09
N ILE A 49 -0.67 -9.93 -7.47
CA ILE A 49 -0.80 -8.46 -7.54
C ILE A 49 -1.96 -8.08 -8.46
N LYS A 50 -2.05 -8.67 -9.66
CA LYS A 50 -3.13 -8.39 -10.61
C LYS A 50 -4.51 -8.73 -10.04
N LYS A 51 -4.66 -9.87 -9.35
CA LYS A 51 -5.93 -10.23 -8.71
C LYS A 51 -6.34 -9.21 -7.65
N ILE A 52 -5.38 -8.76 -6.84
CA ILE A 52 -5.64 -7.74 -5.81
C ILE A 52 -6.01 -6.40 -6.47
N GLU A 53 -5.31 -6.00 -7.53
CA GLU A 53 -5.63 -4.79 -8.30
C GLU A 53 -7.04 -4.84 -8.91
N GLU A 54 -7.45 -5.99 -9.44
CA GLU A 54 -8.81 -6.22 -9.95
C GLU A 54 -9.86 -6.16 -8.82
N THR A 55 -9.55 -6.76 -7.67
CA THR A 55 -10.44 -6.77 -6.50
C THR A 55 -10.65 -5.35 -5.95
N LEU A 56 -9.60 -4.54 -5.92
CA LEU A 56 -9.65 -3.16 -5.44
C LEU A 56 -10.07 -2.14 -6.51
N HIS A 57 -10.44 -2.58 -7.72
CA HIS A 57 -10.70 -1.68 -8.83
C HIS A 57 -11.86 -0.70 -8.52
N GLY A 58 -11.54 0.60 -8.47
CA GLY A 58 -12.51 1.66 -8.20
C GLY A 58 -12.75 1.95 -6.72
N GLU A 59 -12.28 1.08 -5.81
CA GLU A 59 -12.50 1.18 -4.37
C GLU A 59 -11.19 1.27 -3.55
N GLY A 60 -10.04 1.13 -4.23
CA GLY A 60 -8.74 1.10 -3.58
C GLY A 60 -7.57 1.09 -4.56
N ARG A 61 -6.38 0.78 -4.05
CA ARG A 61 -5.18 0.56 -4.87
C ARG A 61 -4.10 -0.26 -4.16
N VAL A 62 -3.24 -0.87 -4.96
CA VAL A 62 -2.01 -1.53 -4.52
C VAL A 62 -0.81 -0.65 -4.90
N LEU A 63 0.17 -0.53 -4.01
CA LEU A 63 1.45 0.12 -4.26
C LEU A 63 2.57 -0.73 -3.69
N ILE A 64 3.48 -1.17 -4.56
CA ILE A 64 4.66 -1.93 -4.17
C ILE A 64 5.89 -1.14 -4.58
N ARG A 65 6.84 -1.00 -3.66
CA ARG A 65 8.12 -0.34 -3.95
C ARG A 65 9.27 -0.94 -3.16
N PRO A 66 10.46 -1.11 -3.77
CA PRO A 66 11.65 -1.46 -3.02
C PRO A 66 12.10 -0.30 -2.12
N SER A 67 12.65 -0.62 -0.95
CA SER A 67 13.32 0.38 -0.10
C SER A 67 14.69 0.74 -0.70
N GLY A 68 15.02 2.03 -0.73
CA GLY A 68 16.31 2.53 -1.20
C GLY A 68 17.44 2.38 -0.17
N THR A 69 17.10 2.28 1.11
CA THR A 69 18.07 2.27 2.23
C THR A 69 18.09 0.95 2.99
N GLU A 70 17.02 0.15 2.90
CA GLU A 70 16.85 -1.08 3.69
C GLU A 70 16.67 -2.29 2.75
N PRO A 71 17.07 -3.51 3.16
CA PRO A 71 16.84 -4.74 2.40
C PRO A 71 15.38 -5.21 2.56
N LEU A 72 14.43 -4.42 2.04
CA LEU A 72 13.01 -4.74 2.08
C LEU A 72 12.25 -4.18 0.88
N VAL A 73 11.09 -4.76 0.61
CA VAL A 73 10.04 -4.25 -0.29
C VAL A 73 8.84 -3.84 0.56
N ARG A 74 8.29 -2.66 0.26
CA ARG A 74 7.12 -2.09 0.95
C ARG A 74 5.89 -2.43 0.13
N VAL A 75 4.94 -3.13 0.74
CA VAL A 75 3.64 -3.49 0.17
C VAL A 75 2.58 -2.65 0.87
N MET A 76 1.88 -1.83 0.10
CA MET A 76 0.89 -0.90 0.62
C MET A 76 -0.44 -1.07 -0.12
N LEU A 77 -1.50 -1.33 0.61
CA LEU A 77 -2.86 -1.43 0.08
C LEU A 77 -3.74 -0.36 0.72
N GLU A 78 -4.67 0.17 -0.05
CA GLU A 78 -5.71 1.13 0.34
C GLU A 78 -7.05 0.59 -0.16
N GLY A 79 -8.10 0.67 0.65
CA GLY A 79 -9.44 0.17 0.28
C GLY A 79 -10.50 0.47 1.33
N GLU A 80 -11.77 0.20 1.04
CA GLU A 80 -12.88 0.52 1.96
C GLU A 80 -12.96 -0.40 3.19
N ASN A 81 -12.51 -1.66 3.06
CA ASN A 81 -12.58 -2.66 4.12
C ASN A 81 -11.19 -2.96 4.71
N GLN A 82 -10.96 -2.52 5.94
CA GLN A 82 -9.69 -2.70 6.66
C GLN A 82 -9.26 -4.17 6.81
N GLU A 83 -10.19 -5.08 7.14
CA GLU A 83 -9.85 -6.50 7.36
C GLU A 83 -9.48 -7.19 6.05
N GLU A 84 -10.11 -6.79 4.95
CA GLU A 84 -9.87 -7.36 3.63
C GLU A 84 -8.50 -6.93 3.10
N ILE A 85 -8.19 -5.63 3.12
CA ILE A 85 -6.89 -5.12 2.69
C ILE A 85 -5.75 -5.62 3.57
N ASP A 86 -6.01 -5.87 4.86
CA ASP A 86 -5.03 -6.46 5.78
C ASP A 86 -4.68 -7.90 5.40
N LYS A 87 -5.69 -8.74 5.14
CA LYS A 87 -5.49 -10.11 4.68
C LYS A 87 -4.76 -10.18 3.34
N MET A 88 -5.14 -9.33 2.39
CA MET A 88 -4.50 -9.27 1.08
C MET A 88 -3.03 -8.83 1.18
N ALA A 89 -2.74 -7.80 1.98
CA ALA A 89 -1.38 -7.29 2.15
C ALA A 89 -0.46 -8.31 2.82
N HIS A 90 -0.91 -8.95 3.91
CA HIS A 90 -0.13 -9.98 4.59
C HIS A 90 0.05 -11.23 3.72
N GLY A 91 -1.00 -11.69 3.03
CA GLY A 91 -0.91 -12.84 2.12
C GLY A 91 0.08 -12.61 0.98
N LEU A 92 0.10 -11.40 0.39
CA LEU A 92 1.06 -11.05 -0.63
C LEU A 92 2.50 -10.99 -0.09
N VAL A 93 2.71 -10.47 1.12
CA VAL A 93 4.02 -10.46 1.77
C VAL A 93 4.51 -11.89 2.07
N ASP A 94 3.65 -12.75 2.60
CA ASP A 94 3.97 -14.16 2.85
C ASP A 94 4.35 -14.87 1.55
N LEU A 95 3.62 -14.61 0.46
CA LEU A 95 3.95 -15.14 -0.86
C LEU A 95 5.34 -14.65 -1.32
N ILE A 96 5.63 -13.35 -1.22
CA ILE A 96 6.96 -12.80 -1.55
C ILE A 96 8.03 -13.53 -0.74
N LEU A 97 7.88 -13.63 0.58
CA LEU A 97 8.86 -14.26 1.46
C LEU A 97 9.07 -15.75 1.17
N SER A 98 8.05 -16.46 0.68
CA SER A 98 8.16 -17.87 0.28
C SER A 98 9.04 -18.11 -0.97
N LYS A 99 9.30 -17.07 -1.77
CA LYS A 99 10.11 -17.11 -3.00
C LYS A 99 11.55 -16.59 -2.79
N ILE A 100 11.85 -16.12 -1.58
CA ILE A 100 13.16 -15.59 -1.17
C ILE A 100 14.06 -16.73 -0.70
#